data_AF-A0A3B8Y8K0-F1
#
_entry.id   AF-A0A3B8Y8K0-F1
#
_cell.length_a   1.000
_cell.length_b   1.000
_cell.length_c   1.000
_cell.angle_alpha   90.00
_cell.angle_beta   90.00
_cell.angle_gamma   90.00
#
_symmetry.space_group_name_H-M   'P 1'
#
loop_
_entity.id
_entity.type
_entity.pdbx_description
1 polymer ?
#
loop_
_entity_poly.entity_id
_entity_poly.type
_entity_poly.pdbx_seq_one_letter_code
_entity_poly.pdbx_strand_id
1 'polypeptide(L)'
;MAFDTPEPSQVNGLNEYIVDPLFTIGETIDQETPEPEDDYTPPGIPDGMGAFALDEDTVRLLVNHELNAEDGYAYTLANGTELTGARVSYFDIDSETREIEEAGLAYDTIINRQGEVVDEASDLENMGI
;
A
#
# COMPACT_ATOMS: atom_id res chain seq x y z
N MET A 1 15.52 -6.76 8.29
CA MET A 1 15.20 -8.14 7.87
C MET A 1 14.09 -7.95 6.88
N ALA A 2 14.23 -8.47 5.67
CA ALA A 2 13.18 -8.39 4.68
C ALA A 2 11.90 -9.06 5.21
N PHE A 3 10.74 -8.47 4.90
CA PHE A 3 9.45 -8.93 5.39
C PHE A 3 8.98 -10.16 4.59
N ASP A 4 8.49 -11.18 5.30
CA ASP A 4 7.87 -12.37 4.72
C ASP A 4 6.68 -12.82 5.58
N THR A 5 5.58 -13.18 4.95
CA THR A 5 4.36 -13.57 5.67
C THR A 5 4.40 -15.06 6.04
N PRO A 6 4.06 -15.44 7.28
CA PRO A 6 3.92 -16.84 7.65
C PRO A 6 2.61 -17.46 7.14
N GLU A 7 1.70 -16.66 6.56
CA GLU A 7 0.38 -17.12 6.15
C GLU A 7 0.46 -17.94 4.85
N PRO A 8 -0.25 -19.08 4.78
CA PRO A 8 -0.17 -19.94 3.61
C PRO A 8 -0.90 -19.31 2.41
N SER A 9 -0.43 -19.63 1.21
CA SER A 9 -1.14 -19.26 -0.02
C SER A 9 -2.58 -19.77 -0.03
N GLN A 10 -3.51 -18.88 -0.37
CA GLN A 10 -4.92 -19.22 -0.57
C GLN A 10 -5.22 -19.78 -1.97
N VAL A 11 -4.20 -19.83 -2.84
CA VAL A 11 -4.31 -20.40 -4.18
C VAL A 11 -3.22 -21.45 -4.41
N ASN A 12 -3.48 -22.39 -5.32
CA ASN A 12 -2.51 -23.41 -5.70
C ASN A 12 -1.91 -23.06 -7.06
N GLY A 13 -0.58 -23.06 -7.15
CA GLY A 13 0.10 -23.03 -8.44
C GLY A 13 -0.22 -24.30 -9.24
N LEU A 14 -0.37 -24.14 -10.57
CA LEU A 14 -0.60 -25.26 -11.48
C LEU A 14 0.72 -25.72 -12.09
N ASN A 15 0.88 -27.04 -12.31
CA ASN A 15 2.08 -27.64 -12.88
C ASN A 15 3.35 -27.30 -12.06
N GLU A 16 4.32 -26.62 -12.69
CA GLU A 16 5.59 -26.22 -12.09
C GLU A 16 5.56 -24.80 -11.49
N TYR A 17 4.41 -24.11 -11.54
CA TYR A 17 4.28 -22.79 -10.92
C TYR A 17 4.16 -22.94 -9.40
N ILE A 18 4.97 -22.15 -8.69
CA ILE A 18 4.93 -21.99 -7.23
C ILE A 18 4.24 -20.66 -6.95
N VAL A 19 3.41 -20.64 -5.91
CA VAL A 19 2.80 -19.41 -5.39
C VAL A 19 3.39 -19.15 -4.03
N ASP A 20 3.88 -17.94 -3.86
CA ASP A 20 4.46 -17.43 -2.62
C ASP A 20 3.72 -16.14 -2.25
N PRO A 21 3.00 -16.08 -1.13
CA PRO A 21 2.33 -14.87 -0.69
C PRO A 21 3.34 -13.81 -0.28
N LEU A 22 3.12 -12.55 -0.69
CA LEU A 22 3.98 -11.44 -0.25
C LEU A 22 3.60 -10.91 1.13
N PHE A 23 2.29 -10.75 1.37
CA PHE A 23 1.71 -10.33 2.64
C PHE A 23 0.22 -10.68 2.69
N THR A 24 -0.38 -10.55 3.87
CA THR A 24 -1.83 -10.55 4.07
C THR A 24 -2.30 -9.32 4.85
N ILE A 25 -3.57 -8.96 4.69
CA ILE A 25 -4.16 -7.85 5.43
C ILE A 25 -4.20 -8.16 6.93
N GLY A 26 -3.72 -7.19 7.72
CA GLY A 26 -3.61 -7.29 9.18
C GLY A 26 -2.16 -7.42 9.67
N GLU A 27 -1.21 -7.67 8.76
CA GLU A 27 0.21 -7.64 9.05
C GLU A 27 0.76 -6.22 8.98
N THR A 28 1.79 -5.98 9.80
CA THR A 28 2.61 -4.77 9.73
C THR A 28 3.93 -5.13 9.09
N ILE A 29 4.30 -4.38 8.06
CA ILE A 29 5.57 -4.49 7.36
C ILE A 29 6.55 -3.60 8.11
N ASP A 30 7.48 -4.25 8.81
CA ASP A 30 8.60 -3.58 9.48
C ASP A 30 9.55 -3.05 8.41
N GLN A 31 9.80 -1.74 8.41
CA GLN A 31 10.59 -1.13 7.33
C GLN A 31 12.08 -1.25 7.64
N GLU A 32 12.92 -1.43 6.62
CA GLU A 32 14.38 -1.44 6.80
C GLU A 32 14.97 -0.03 7.03
N THR A 33 14.17 0.92 7.53
CA THR A 33 14.63 2.25 7.92
C THR A 33 15.03 2.27 9.41
N PRO A 34 15.96 3.14 9.83
CA PRO A 34 16.41 3.21 11.22
C PRO A 34 15.36 3.75 12.20
N GLU A 35 14.20 4.23 11.73
CA GLU A 35 13.16 4.83 12.56
C GLU A 35 11.90 3.93 12.60
N PRO A 36 11.53 3.36 13.77
CA PRO A 36 10.41 2.42 13.91
C PRO A 36 9.01 3.04 13.71
N GLU A 37 8.96 4.34 13.37
CA GLU A 37 7.73 5.06 13.05
C GLU A 37 7.37 5.01 11.55
N ASP A 38 8.18 4.32 10.76
CA ASP A 38 7.91 4.09 9.34
C ASP A 38 7.12 2.79 9.07
N ASP A 39 6.96 1.89 10.06
CA ASP A 39 6.23 0.62 9.90
C ASP A 39 4.86 0.82 9.23
N TYR A 40 4.55 -0.03 8.25
CA TYR A 40 3.34 0.13 7.45
C TYR A 40 2.38 -1.04 7.58
N THR A 41 1.15 -0.77 8.01
CA THR A 41 0.04 -1.74 7.96
C THR A 41 -0.84 -1.42 6.76
N PRO A 42 -0.84 -2.22 5.68
CA PRO A 42 -1.76 -1.99 4.57
C PRO A 42 -3.21 -2.08 5.03
N PRO A 43 -4.08 -1.12 4.66
CA PRO A 43 -5.47 -1.15 5.05
C PRO A 43 -6.24 -2.20 4.22
N GLY A 44 -7.51 -2.46 4.54
CA GLY A 44 -8.27 -3.57 3.98
C GLY A 44 -8.47 -3.56 2.45
N ILE A 45 -8.98 -4.67 1.95
CA ILE A 45 -9.48 -4.93 0.57
C ILE A 45 -8.52 -4.46 -0.55
N PRO A 46 -7.42 -5.20 -0.81
CA PRO A 46 -6.65 -5.06 -2.04
C PRO A 46 -7.53 -5.29 -3.28
N ASP A 47 -7.45 -4.39 -4.25
CA ASP A 47 -8.18 -4.50 -5.53
C ASP A 47 -7.22 -4.29 -6.72
N GLY A 48 -7.36 -3.19 -7.45
CA GLY A 48 -6.58 -2.89 -8.65
C GLY A 48 -5.09 -2.75 -8.33
N MET A 49 -4.26 -3.38 -9.15
CA MET A 49 -2.81 -3.43 -8.96
C MET A 49 -2.05 -3.08 -10.23
N GLY A 50 -0.87 -2.47 -10.07
CA GLY A 50 0.09 -2.23 -11.14
C GLY A 50 1.52 -2.30 -10.63
N ALA A 51 2.42 -2.92 -11.41
CA ALA A 51 3.82 -3.06 -11.04
C ALA A 51 4.75 -2.54 -12.14
N PHE A 52 5.87 -1.96 -11.75
CA PHE A 52 6.93 -1.51 -12.66
C PHE A 52 8.31 -1.66 -12.01
N ALA A 53 9.36 -1.76 -12.83
CA ALA A 53 10.73 -1.72 -12.34
C ALA A 53 11.03 -0.28 -11.86
N LEU A 54 11.31 -0.14 -10.57
CA LEU A 54 11.65 1.15 -9.96
C LEU A 54 13.10 1.51 -10.29
N ASP A 55 14.00 0.52 -10.17
CA ASP A 55 15.42 0.59 -10.49
C ASP A 55 15.96 -0.80 -10.91
N GLU A 56 17.24 -1.09 -10.65
CA GLU A 56 17.92 -2.30 -11.15
C GLU A 56 17.47 -3.57 -10.41
N ASP A 57 17.16 -3.43 -9.12
CA ASP A 57 16.86 -4.52 -8.20
C ASP A 57 15.47 -4.43 -7.59
N THR A 58 14.75 -3.30 -7.68
CA THR A 58 13.42 -3.15 -7.04
C THR A 58 12.27 -3.12 -8.06
N VAL A 59 11.22 -3.91 -7.79
CA VAL A 59 9.90 -3.80 -8.41
C VAL A 59 8.96 -3.07 -7.46
N ARG A 60 8.41 -1.93 -7.89
CA ARG A 60 7.35 -1.23 -7.15
C ARG A 60 5.99 -1.74 -7.57
N LEU A 61 5.24 -2.30 -6.62
CA LEU A 61 3.83 -2.65 -6.74
C LEU A 61 2.97 -1.55 -6.13
N LEU A 62 2.00 -1.06 -6.89
CA LEU A 62 0.96 -0.14 -6.43
C LEU A 62 -0.35 -0.92 -6.26
N VAL A 63 -1.02 -0.75 -5.13
CA VAL A 63 -2.25 -1.47 -4.79
C VAL A 63 -3.31 -0.47 -4.33
N ASN A 64 -4.47 -0.48 -5.01
CA ASN A 64 -5.66 0.21 -4.54
C ASN A 64 -6.29 -0.57 -3.38
N HIS A 65 -6.72 0.17 -2.35
CA HIS A 65 -7.51 -0.35 -1.24
C HIS A 65 -8.95 0.14 -1.36
N GLU A 66 -9.89 -0.77 -1.68
CA GLU A 66 -11.31 -0.46 -1.90
C GLU A 66 -12.03 -0.33 -0.55
N LEU A 67 -12.07 0.88 0.01
CA LEU A 67 -12.66 1.17 1.32
C LEU A 67 -13.68 2.29 1.21
N ASN A 68 -14.72 2.25 2.05
CA ASN A 68 -15.60 3.41 2.21
C ASN A 68 -14.83 4.55 2.91
N ALA A 69 -15.28 5.80 2.74
CA ALA A 69 -14.63 7.00 3.24
C ALA A 69 -14.30 6.98 4.75
N GLU A 70 -15.09 6.29 5.57
CA GLU A 70 -14.90 6.21 7.03
C GLU A 70 -14.22 4.90 7.50
N ASP A 71 -13.83 4.01 6.58
CA ASP A 71 -13.20 2.73 6.90
C ASP A 71 -11.67 2.82 6.97
N GLY A 72 -11.06 1.94 7.78
CA GLY A 72 -9.61 1.86 7.97
C GLY A 72 -9.06 2.89 8.97
N TYR A 73 -7.74 2.89 9.16
CA TYR A 73 -7.05 3.84 10.03
C TYR A 73 -6.74 5.14 9.28
N ALA A 74 -6.60 6.25 10.00
CA ALA A 74 -6.30 7.56 9.41
C ALA A 74 -4.89 7.58 8.79
N TYR A 75 -4.73 8.30 7.68
CA TYR A 75 -3.43 8.60 7.08
C TYR A 75 -3.28 10.11 6.89
N THR A 76 -2.04 10.59 6.89
CA THR A 76 -1.73 12.01 6.88
C THR A 76 -1.09 12.42 5.56
N LEU A 77 -1.64 13.45 4.93
CA LEU A 77 -1.06 14.11 3.75
C LEU A 77 0.07 15.06 4.18
N ALA A 78 0.92 15.48 3.25
CA ALA A 78 2.05 16.38 3.52
C ALA A 78 1.64 17.73 4.13
N ASN A 79 0.41 18.20 3.87
CA ASN A 79 -0.14 19.43 4.47
C ASN A 79 -0.69 19.24 5.90
N GLY A 80 -0.62 18.02 6.44
CA GLY A 80 -1.14 17.66 7.77
C GLY A 80 -2.62 17.26 7.79
N THR A 81 -3.30 17.24 6.63
CA THR A 81 -4.68 16.76 6.55
C THR A 81 -4.73 15.27 6.82
N GLU A 82 -5.59 14.88 7.76
CA GLU A 82 -5.86 13.48 8.08
C GLU A 82 -7.12 13.00 7.36
N LEU A 83 -7.02 11.85 6.68
CA LEU A 83 -8.10 11.22 5.93
C LEU A 83 -8.22 9.74 6.31
N THR A 84 -9.39 9.16 6.05
CA THR A 84 -9.65 7.72 6.13
C THR A 84 -10.11 7.21 4.75
N GLY A 85 -10.39 5.91 4.65
CA GLY A 85 -10.96 5.31 3.45
C GLY A 85 -9.95 4.91 2.38
N ALA A 86 -10.42 4.93 1.14
CA ALA A 86 -9.70 4.43 -0.03
C ALA A 86 -8.37 5.17 -0.22
N ARG A 87 -7.33 4.39 -0.52
CA ARG A 87 -5.97 4.89 -0.75
C ARG A 87 -5.17 3.92 -1.62
N VAL A 88 -4.00 4.36 -2.05
CA VAL A 88 -3.06 3.56 -2.82
C VAL A 88 -1.82 3.34 -1.97
N SER A 89 -1.44 2.09 -1.78
CA SER A 89 -0.19 1.72 -1.13
C SER A 89 0.87 1.38 -2.19
N TYR A 90 2.13 1.65 -1.87
CA TYR A 90 3.25 1.08 -2.59
C TYR A 90 3.88 -0.05 -1.76
N PHE A 91 4.48 -1.01 -2.46
CA PHE A 91 5.33 -2.05 -1.92
C PHE A 91 6.54 -2.18 -2.84
N ASP A 92 7.72 -1.99 -2.29
CA ASP A 92 8.98 -2.20 -2.98
C ASP A 92 9.48 -3.60 -2.68
N ILE A 93 9.71 -4.34 -3.75
CA ILE A 93 9.99 -5.77 -3.71
C ILE A 93 11.34 -5.99 -4.38
N ASP A 94 12.26 -6.62 -3.67
CA ASP A 94 13.54 -7.06 -4.23
C ASP A 94 13.24 -8.08 -5.35
N SER A 95 13.76 -7.83 -6.54
CA SER A 95 13.47 -8.61 -7.74
C SER A 95 14.18 -9.98 -7.77
N GLU A 96 15.25 -10.16 -7.00
CA GLU A 96 15.98 -11.41 -6.83
C GLU A 96 15.36 -12.28 -5.73
N THR A 97 15.14 -11.72 -4.54
CA THR A 97 14.63 -12.45 -3.36
C THR A 97 13.11 -12.53 -3.34
N ARG A 98 12.41 -11.56 -3.93
CA ARG A 98 10.94 -11.40 -3.93
C ARG A 98 10.36 -11.08 -2.56
N GLU A 99 11.17 -10.56 -1.66
CA GLU A 99 10.74 -10.11 -0.34
C GLU A 99 10.40 -8.60 -0.38
N ILE A 100 9.54 -8.14 0.53
CA ILE A 100 9.21 -6.72 0.65
C ILE A 100 10.32 -6.00 1.43
N GLU A 101 10.83 -4.91 0.86
CA GLU A 101 11.88 -4.06 1.43
C GLU A 101 11.30 -2.79 2.09
N GLU A 102 10.33 -2.16 1.40
CA GLU A 102 9.71 -0.89 1.81
C GLU A 102 8.21 -0.91 1.44
N ALA A 103 7.38 -0.22 2.20
CA ALA A 103 5.96 -0.06 1.87
C ALA A 103 5.43 1.30 2.35
N GLY A 104 4.23 1.69 1.93
CA GLY A 104 3.66 2.93 2.46
C GLY A 104 2.54 3.50 1.63
N LEU A 105 2.10 4.70 2.02
CA LEU A 105 1.19 5.49 1.20
C LEU A 105 1.91 5.93 -0.08
N ALA A 106 1.34 5.64 -1.25
CA ALA A 106 1.97 5.91 -2.54
C ALA A 106 1.95 7.39 -2.97
N TYR A 107 1.32 8.26 -2.18
CA TYR A 107 1.17 9.69 -2.46
C TYR A 107 1.14 10.48 -1.15
N ASP A 108 1.45 11.77 -1.22
CA ASP A 108 1.39 12.68 -0.08
C ASP A 108 0.43 13.86 -0.29
N THR A 109 -0.13 13.97 -1.50
CA THR A 109 -0.95 15.10 -1.95
C THR A 109 -2.10 14.58 -2.81
N ILE A 110 -3.30 15.08 -2.58
CA ILE A 110 -4.46 14.82 -3.44
C ILE A 110 -4.91 16.13 -4.09
N ILE A 111 -5.15 16.09 -5.40
CA ILE A 111 -5.75 17.17 -6.16
C ILE A 111 -7.19 16.77 -6.51
N ASN A 112 -8.17 17.54 -6.03
CA ASN A 112 -9.58 17.26 -6.30
C ASN A 112 -9.96 17.58 -7.76
N ARG A 113 -11.23 17.31 -8.12
CA ARG A 113 -11.73 17.56 -9.48
C ARG A 113 -11.68 19.04 -9.89
N GLN A 114 -11.69 19.95 -8.93
CA GLN A 114 -11.59 21.40 -9.15
C GLN A 114 -10.14 21.86 -9.38
N GLY A 115 -9.15 20.96 -9.20
CA GLY A 115 -7.73 21.28 -9.33
C GLY A 115 -7.14 21.88 -8.05
N GLU A 116 -7.83 21.76 -6.92
CA GLU A 116 -7.43 22.28 -5.62
C GLU A 116 -6.78 21.18 -4.79
N VAL A 117 -5.79 21.55 -3.98
CA VAL A 117 -5.19 20.62 -3.01
C VAL A 117 -6.22 20.35 -1.94
N VAL A 118 -6.49 19.07 -1.67
CA VAL A 118 -7.40 18.64 -0.61
C VAL A 118 -6.81 19.01 0.75
N ASP A 119 -7.55 19.77 1.56
CA ASP A 119 -7.19 20.07 2.94
C ASP A 119 -8.25 19.61 3.97
N GLU A 120 -9.41 19.16 3.51
CA GLU A 120 -10.42 18.46 4.30
C GLU A 120 -11.12 17.33 3.52
N ALA A 121 -11.64 16.32 4.21
CA ALA A 121 -12.33 15.19 3.57
C ALA A 121 -13.54 15.62 2.70
N SER A 122 -14.14 16.76 3.00
CA SER A 122 -15.28 17.29 2.26
C SER A 122 -14.93 17.83 0.86
N ASP A 123 -13.62 18.00 0.57
CA ASP A 123 -13.12 18.37 -0.76
C ASP A 123 -13.18 17.22 -1.78
N LEU A 124 -13.34 15.98 -1.30
CA LEU A 124 -13.43 14.79 -2.14
C LEU A 124 -14.88 14.54 -2.57
N GLU A 125 -15.10 14.19 -3.85
CA GLU A 125 -16.41 13.74 -4.31
C GLU A 125 -16.82 12.49 -3.51
N ASN A 126 -18.05 12.51 -2.94
CA ASN A 126 -18.54 11.49 -1.99
C ASN A 126 -17.57 11.16 -0.85
N MET A 127 -16.74 12.10 -0.39
CA MET A 127 -15.69 11.87 0.61
C MET A 127 -14.61 10.86 0.18
N GLY A 128 -14.47 10.60 -1.14
CA GLY A 128 -13.46 9.70 -1.70
C GLY A 128 -13.96 8.30 -2.09
N ILE A 129 -15.27 8.14 -2.36
CA ILE A 129 -15.89 6.89 -2.84
C ILE A 129 -16.47 7.04 -4.26
#